data_AF-A0A2W0BBC9-F1
#
_entry.id   AF-A0A2W0BBC9-F1
#
_cell.length_a   1.000
_cell.length_b   1.000
_cell.length_c   1.000
_cell.angle_alpha   90.00
_cell.angle_beta   90.00
_cell.angle_gamma   90.00
#
_symmetry.space_group_name_H-M   'P 1'
#
loop_
_entity.id
_entity.type
_entity.pdbx_description
1 polymer ?
#
loop_
_entity_poly.entity_id
_entity_poly.type
_entity_poly.pdbx_seq_one_letter_code
_entity_poly.pdbx_strand_id
1 'polypeptide(L)'
;MPGQYSVSLESRVDGKTQRLAGPVQFKVNALGAEQMNEADRAALQQFQQKVSRLDRALTGAVQTGGDVDKRLTAIRQSLRDTPGDMSSLVARADDLQSRLRDIMRAMRGDAALRRRQENTPAAINDRINQIEDEERFSISRPTQTHIDSYNVSAQQFGEQLSKLRQLVDVDLKKLEDDMEKAGAPWTPGHVPEWSDR
;
A
#
# COMPACT_ATOMS: atom_id res chain seq x y z
N MET A 1 -2.92 -4.12 21.45
CA MET A 1 -1.69 -3.95 22.24
C MET A 1 -2.06 -3.55 23.66
N PRO A 2 -1.24 -3.90 24.67
CA PRO A 2 -1.40 -3.40 26.04
C PRO A 2 -1.17 -1.90 26.11
N GLY A 3 -1.85 -1.22 27.02
CA GLY A 3 -1.75 0.24 27.16
C GLY A 3 -3.01 0.87 27.71
N GLN A 4 -2.97 2.19 27.84
CA GLN A 4 -4.12 3.00 28.24
C GLN A 4 -4.87 3.47 27.00
N TYR A 5 -6.15 3.14 26.94
CA TYR A 5 -7.02 3.45 25.81
C TYR A 5 -8.24 4.21 26.31
N SER A 6 -8.88 4.93 25.39
CA SER A 6 -10.19 5.51 25.63
C SER A 6 -11.12 5.12 24.49
N VAL A 7 -12.39 4.86 24.82
CA VAL A 7 -13.45 4.59 23.85
C VAL A 7 -14.55 5.63 24.00
N SER A 8 -15.09 6.08 22.88
CA SER A 8 -16.24 6.96 22.79
C SER A 8 -17.20 6.43 21.73
N LEU A 9 -18.50 6.59 21.99
CA LEU A 9 -19.55 6.19 21.07
C LEU A 9 -20.15 7.45 20.43
N GLU A 10 -20.24 7.45 19.11
CA GLU A 10 -20.78 8.56 18.33
C GLU A 10 -21.83 8.04 17.34
N SER A 11 -22.91 8.81 17.14
CA SER A 11 -23.91 8.61 16.11
C SER A 11 -23.63 9.56 14.96
N ARG A 12 -23.74 9.08 13.72
CA ARG A 12 -23.67 9.93 12.53
C ARG A 12 -24.95 9.78 11.71
N VAL A 13 -25.72 10.86 11.59
CA VAL A 13 -26.94 10.94 10.79
C VAL A 13 -26.86 12.18 9.91
N ASP A 14 -27.04 12.02 8.60
CA ASP A 14 -26.98 13.10 7.60
C ASP A 14 -25.73 13.99 7.71
N GLY A 15 -24.57 13.36 7.89
CA GLY A 15 -23.29 14.07 7.99
C GLY A 15 -23.04 14.76 9.34
N LYS A 16 -24.04 14.83 10.24
CA LYS A 16 -23.88 15.36 11.60
C LYS A 16 -23.46 14.26 12.57
N THR A 17 -22.33 14.46 13.23
CA THR A 17 -21.82 13.56 14.27
C THR A 17 -22.24 14.06 15.65
N GLN A 18 -22.93 13.23 16.42
CA GLN A 18 -23.30 13.49 17.81
C GLN A 18 -22.66 12.45 18.71
N ARG A 19 -21.99 12.88 19.79
CA ARG A 19 -21.47 11.97 20.81
C ARG A 19 -22.61 11.39 21.64
N LEU A 20 -22.68 10.06 21.71
CA LEU A 20 -23.66 9.32 22.51
C LEU A 20 -23.11 8.95 23.89
N ALA A 21 -21.82 8.58 23.98
CA ALA A 21 -21.19 8.19 25.24
C ALA A 21 -19.65 8.34 25.22
N GLY A 22 -19.05 8.33 26.42
CA GLY A 22 -17.60 8.40 26.62
C GLY A 22 -17.03 9.83 26.65
N PRO A 23 -15.69 9.98 26.78
CA PRO A 23 -14.69 8.91 26.74
C PRO A 23 -14.63 8.10 28.04
N VAL A 24 -14.62 6.77 27.92
CA VAL A 24 -14.33 5.85 29.03
C VAL A 24 -12.90 5.36 28.88
N GLN A 25 -12.08 5.57 29.90
CA GLN A 25 -10.71 5.07 29.93
C GLN A 25 -10.69 3.61 30.38
N PHE A 26 -9.85 2.81 29.73
CA PHE A 26 -9.58 1.44 30.15
C PHE A 26 -8.11 1.10 29.90
N LYS A 27 -7.58 0.19 30.73
CA LYS A 27 -6.24 -0.35 30.57
C LYS A 27 -6.33 -1.75 30.00
N VAL A 28 -5.67 -1.97 28.87
CA VAL A 28 -5.47 -3.31 28.31
C VAL A 28 -4.19 -3.87 28.90
N ASN A 29 -4.29 -5.01 29.59
CA ASN A 29 -3.14 -5.76 30.09
C ASN A 29 -2.95 -7.01 29.22
N ALA A 30 -1.71 -7.39 28.92
CA ALA A 30 -1.41 -8.71 28.36
C ALA A 30 -1.12 -9.70 29.49
N LEU A 31 -1.72 -10.89 29.41
CA LEU A 31 -1.41 -12.02 30.30
C LEU A 31 0.08 -12.35 30.19
N GLY A 32 0.83 -12.33 31.30
CA GLY A 32 2.29 -12.56 31.33
C GLY A 32 3.15 -11.29 31.22
N ALA A 33 2.59 -10.13 30.86
CA ALA A 33 3.34 -8.88 30.76
C ALA A 33 3.89 -8.35 32.10
N GLU A 34 3.43 -8.90 33.22
CA GLU A 34 3.99 -8.65 34.56
C GLU A 34 5.44 -9.12 34.69
N GLN A 35 5.87 -10.05 33.83
CA GLN A 35 7.23 -10.56 33.78
C GLN A 35 8.19 -9.65 32.98
N MET A 36 7.67 -8.69 32.21
CA MET A 36 8.49 -7.75 31.46
C MET A 36 8.86 -6.54 32.33
N ASN A 37 10.11 -6.07 32.21
CA ASN A 37 10.46 -4.75 32.72
C ASN A 37 9.90 -3.64 31.80
N GLU A 38 9.91 -2.40 32.29
CA GLU A 38 9.36 -1.25 31.54
C GLU A 38 10.10 -1.00 30.22
N ALA A 39 11.41 -1.23 30.18
CA ALA A 39 12.22 -1.02 28.98
C ALA A 39 11.86 -2.01 27.86
N ASP A 40 11.63 -3.27 28.20
CA ASP A 40 11.25 -4.29 27.23
C ASP A 40 9.82 -4.09 26.73
N ARG A 41 8.89 -3.62 27.59
CA ARG A 41 7.55 -3.21 27.16
C ARG A 41 7.60 -2.04 26.17
N ALA A 42 8.45 -1.05 26.44
CA ALA A 42 8.63 0.09 25.55
C ALA A 42 9.24 -0.32 24.20
N ALA A 43 10.24 -1.21 24.21
CA ALA A 43 10.83 -1.78 22.98
C ALA A 43 9.78 -2.57 22.16
N LEU A 44 9.04 -3.43 22.87
CA LEU A 44 7.70 -3.95 22.57
C LEU A 44 6.89 -3.05 21.65
N GLN A 45 6.36 -2.02 22.29
CA GLN A 45 5.41 -1.10 21.73
C GLN A 45 5.98 -0.33 20.54
N GLN A 46 7.23 0.14 20.63
CA GLN A 46 7.87 0.88 19.55
C GLN A 46 8.04 0.03 18.29
N PHE A 47 8.40 -1.25 18.45
CA PHE A 47 8.55 -2.16 17.33
C PHE A 47 7.21 -2.44 16.66
N GLN A 48 6.18 -2.80 17.43
CA GLN A 48 4.83 -3.03 16.89
C GLN A 48 4.27 -1.79 16.16
N GLN A 49 4.55 -0.58 16.68
CA GLN A 49 4.19 0.67 15.98
C GLN A 49 4.96 0.86 14.66
N LYS A 50 6.23 0.47 14.59
CA LYS A 50 7.01 0.51 13.34
C LYS A 50 6.42 -0.44 12.30
N VAL A 51 6.13 -1.68 12.69
CA VAL A 51 5.51 -2.69 11.81
C VAL A 51 4.17 -2.18 11.29
N SER A 52 3.27 -1.70 12.15
CA SER A 52 1.96 -1.18 11.75
C SER A 52 2.03 0.03 10.80
N ARG A 53 3.04 0.91 10.95
CA ARG A 53 3.25 2.02 9.99
C ARG A 53 3.71 1.51 8.63
N LEU A 54 4.59 0.52 8.61
CA LEU A 54 5.08 -0.10 7.38
C LEU A 54 3.95 -0.83 6.65
N ASP A 55 3.17 -1.65 7.37
CA ASP A 55 2.01 -2.36 6.81
C ASP A 55 0.99 -1.39 6.19
N ARG A 56 0.62 -0.33 6.91
CA ARG A 56 -0.30 0.69 6.40
C ARG A 56 0.18 1.31 5.09
N ALA A 57 1.46 1.66 5.02
CA ALA A 57 2.05 2.24 3.81
C ALA A 57 2.09 1.22 2.67
N LEU A 58 2.45 -0.03 2.95
CA LEU A 58 2.47 -1.11 1.98
C LEU A 58 1.07 -1.40 1.42
N THR A 59 0.06 -1.50 2.28
CA THR A 59 -1.33 -1.70 1.89
C THR A 59 -1.80 -0.57 0.97
N GLY A 60 -1.50 0.69 1.31
CA GLY A 60 -1.80 1.83 0.46
C GLY A 60 -1.09 1.77 -0.91
N ALA A 61 0.18 1.38 -0.94
CA ALA A 61 0.94 1.22 -2.18
C ALA A 61 0.36 0.10 -3.08
N VAL A 62 -0.04 -1.03 -2.47
CA VAL A 62 -0.65 -2.16 -3.18
C VAL A 62 -2.02 -1.76 -3.77
N GLN A 63 -2.83 -1.02 -3.03
CA GLN A 63 -4.11 -0.49 -3.54
C GLN A 63 -3.88 0.51 -4.69
N THR A 64 -2.94 1.44 -4.51
CA THR A 64 -2.55 2.41 -5.55
C THR A 64 -2.14 1.70 -6.83
N GLY A 65 -1.27 0.68 -6.74
CA GLY A 65 -0.86 -0.10 -7.91
C GLY A 65 -2.02 -0.83 -8.58
N GLY A 66 -2.99 -1.33 -7.82
CA GLY A 66 -4.21 -1.93 -8.36
C GLY A 66 -5.08 -0.93 -9.14
N ASP A 67 -5.20 0.30 -8.67
CA ASP A 67 -5.96 1.34 -9.37
C ASP A 67 -5.22 1.86 -10.61
N VAL A 68 -3.90 1.95 -10.56
CA VAL A 68 -3.06 2.29 -11.72
C VAL A 68 -3.17 1.23 -12.82
N ASP A 69 -3.20 -0.06 -12.49
CA ASP A 69 -3.37 -1.13 -13.48
C ASP A 69 -4.72 -1.03 -14.22
N LYS A 70 -5.80 -0.68 -13.48
CA LYS A 70 -7.12 -0.40 -14.09
C LYS A 70 -7.05 0.82 -15.02
N ARG A 71 -6.39 1.90 -14.60
CA ARG A 71 -6.18 3.11 -15.43
C ARG A 71 -5.41 2.80 -16.70
N LEU A 72 -4.29 2.07 -16.60
CA LEU A 72 -3.50 1.64 -17.76
C LEU A 72 -4.32 0.76 -18.72
N THR A 73 -5.21 -0.08 -18.20
CA THR A 73 -6.14 -0.87 -19.02
C THR A 73 -7.10 0.04 -19.80
N ALA A 74 -7.69 1.05 -19.16
CA ALA A 74 -8.55 2.03 -19.81
C ALA A 74 -7.79 2.87 -20.85
N ILE A 75 -6.55 3.28 -20.53
CA ILE A 75 -5.64 3.98 -21.43
C ILE A 75 -5.38 3.16 -22.70
N ARG A 76 -5.04 1.88 -22.56
CA ARG A 76 -4.80 1.00 -23.71
C ARG A 76 -6.04 0.88 -24.61
N GLN A 77 -7.24 0.84 -24.02
CA GLN A 77 -8.48 0.82 -24.80
C GLN A 77 -8.70 2.15 -25.53
N SER A 78 -8.59 3.28 -24.83
CA SER A 78 -8.73 4.61 -25.44
C SER A 78 -7.75 4.83 -26.61
N LEU A 79 -6.49 4.43 -26.44
CA LEU A 79 -5.48 4.52 -27.50
C LEU A 79 -5.81 3.68 -28.74
N ARG A 80 -6.49 2.53 -28.58
CA ARG A 80 -6.93 1.70 -29.71
C ARG A 80 -8.11 2.30 -30.45
N ASP A 81 -8.97 3.01 -29.73
CA ASP A 81 -10.17 3.64 -30.28
C ASP A 81 -9.86 5.02 -30.87
N THR A 82 -8.65 5.56 -30.65
CA THR A 82 -8.21 6.85 -31.19
C THR A 82 -7.79 6.71 -32.66
N PRO A 83 -8.35 7.52 -33.58
CA PRO A 83 -7.91 7.53 -34.96
C PRO A 83 -6.44 7.99 -35.11
N GLY A 84 -5.67 7.31 -35.97
CA GLY A 84 -4.27 7.65 -36.24
C GLY A 84 -3.27 6.61 -35.73
N ASP A 85 -1.97 6.90 -35.86
CA ASP A 85 -0.91 6.02 -35.37
C ASP A 85 -0.60 6.31 -33.89
N MET A 86 -1.08 5.44 -33.02
CA MET A 86 -0.86 5.48 -31.57
C MET A 86 0.18 4.48 -31.08
N SER A 87 0.91 3.82 -31.99
CA SER A 87 1.82 2.70 -31.65
C SER A 87 2.85 3.06 -30.58
N SER A 88 3.41 4.27 -30.62
CA SER A 88 4.35 4.77 -29.62
C SER A 88 3.74 4.92 -28.22
N LEU A 89 2.51 5.45 -28.13
CA LEU A 89 1.80 5.60 -26.85
C LEU A 89 1.36 4.25 -26.29
N VAL A 90 0.94 3.31 -27.15
CA VAL A 90 0.61 1.93 -26.76
C VAL A 90 1.86 1.23 -26.19
N ALA A 91 3.01 1.34 -26.85
CA ALA A 91 4.26 0.76 -26.35
C ALA A 91 4.67 1.32 -24.98
N ARG A 92 4.46 2.62 -24.75
CA ARG A 92 4.68 3.26 -23.43
C ARG A 92 3.71 2.75 -22.38
N ALA A 93 2.42 2.62 -22.70
CA ALA A 93 1.44 2.05 -21.78
C ALA A 93 1.81 0.60 -21.38
N ASP A 94 2.29 -0.18 -22.34
CA ASP A 94 2.74 -1.57 -22.12
C ASP A 94 3.98 -1.66 -21.24
N ASP A 95 4.96 -0.75 -21.44
CA ASP A 95 6.12 -0.60 -20.57
C ASP A 95 5.71 -0.26 -19.13
N LEU A 96 4.86 0.75 -18.94
CA LEU A 96 4.36 1.12 -17.62
C LEU A 96 3.64 -0.04 -16.94
N GLN A 97 2.80 -0.77 -17.68
CA GLN A 97 2.12 -1.93 -17.13
C GLN A 97 3.11 -3.04 -16.74
N SER A 98 4.16 -3.25 -17.51
CA SER A 98 5.20 -4.22 -17.18
C SER A 98 5.97 -3.83 -15.92
N ARG A 99 6.43 -2.58 -15.83
CA ARG A 99 7.13 -2.05 -14.66
C ARG A 99 6.26 -2.10 -13.41
N LEU A 100 4.96 -1.78 -13.55
CA LEU A 100 3.99 -1.90 -12.46
C LEU A 100 3.86 -3.34 -11.99
N ARG A 101 3.78 -4.33 -12.90
CA ARG A 101 3.73 -5.75 -12.51
C ARG A 101 4.94 -6.17 -11.71
N ASP A 102 6.15 -5.73 -12.08
CA ASP A 102 7.37 -6.06 -11.34
C ASP A 102 7.39 -5.43 -9.94
N ILE A 103 6.97 -4.17 -9.81
CA ILE A 103 6.79 -3.50 -8.51
C ILE A 103 5.79 -4.28 -7.65
N MET A 104 4.63 -4.63 -8.22
CA MET A 104 3.58 -5.36 -7.50
C MET A 104 4.01 -6.76 -7.12
N ARG A 105 4.79 -7.45 -7.97
CA ARG A 105 5.36 -8.77 -7.65
C ARG A 105 6.30 -8.68 -6.44
N ALA A 106 7.13 -7.65 -6.36
CA ALA A 106 8.00 -7.46 -5.19
C ALA A 106 7.19 -7.18 -3.90
N MET A 107 6.15 -6.36 -4.00
CA MET A 107 5.33 -5.95 -2.84
C MET A 107 4.42 -7.06 -2.31
N ARG A 108 3.64 -7.72 -3.19
CA ARG A 108 2.59 -8.70 -2.80
C ARG A 108 2.81 -10.12 -3.33
N GLY A 109 3.90 -10.37 -4.03
CA GLY A 109 4.24 -11.67 -4.62
C GLY A 109 3.66 -11.93 -6.01
N ASP A 110 4.11 -13.02 -6.63
CA ASP A 110 3.63 -13.44 -7.95
C ASP A 110 2.36 -14.28 -7.81
N ALA A 111 1.20 -13.67 -8.09
CA ALA A 111 -0.08 -14.34 -8.04
C ALA A 111 -0.23 -15.47 -9.08
N ALA A 112 0.45 -15.39 -10.22
CA ALA A 112 0.34 -16.41 -11.26
C ALA A 112 1.11 -17.68 -10.88
N LEU A 113 2.31 -17.54 -10.33
CA LEU A 113 3.09 -18.65 -9.80
C LEU A 113 2.43 -19.28 -8.57
N ARG A 114 1.92 -18.46 -7.62
CA ARG A 114 1.19 -18.98 -6.45
C ARG A 114 -0.03 -19.82 -6.86
N ARG A 115 -0.79 -19.41 -7.89
CA ARG A 115 -1.93 -20.20 -8.41
C ARG A 115 -1.53 -21.55 -8.98
N ARG A 116 -0.27 -21.69 -9.41
CA ARG A 116 0.29 -22.94 -9.94
C ARG A 116 1.03 -23.75 -8.87
N GLN A 117 0.98 -23.34 -7.61
CA GLN A 117 1.72 -23.95 -6.49
C GLN A 117 3.23 -24.00 -6.73
N GLU A 118 3.74 -23.08 -7.55
CA GLU A 118 5.18 -22.96 -7.79
C GLU A 118 5.85 -22.24 -6.62
N ASN A 119 7.12 -22.57 -6.38
CA ASN A 119 7.92 -21.86 -5.40
C ASN A 119 8.05 -20.39 -5.80
N THR A 120 7.61 -19.50 -4.91
CA THR A 120 7.76 -18.05 -5.07
C THR A 120 8.64 -17.52 -3.95
N PRO A 121 9.61 -16.62 -4.24
CA PRO A 121 10.29 -15.90 -3.19
C PRO A 121 9.29 -15.18 -2.29
N ALA A 122 9.53 -15.18 -0.97
CA ALA A 122 8.68 -14.47 -0.02
C ALA A 122 8.60 -12.98 -0.38
N ALA A 123 7.39 -12.48 -0.56
CA ALA A 123 7.15 -11.08 -0.87
C ALA A 123 7.25 -10.21 0.40
N ILE A 124 7.33 -8.89 0.20
CA ILE A 124 7.46 -7.93 1.30
C ILE A 124 6.24 -8.04 2.24
N ASN A 125 5.03 -8.16 1.69
CA ASN A 125 3.80 -8.34 2.47
C ASN A 125 3.82 -9.61 3.32
N ASP A 126 4.33 -10.72 2.78
CA ASP A 126 4.31 -12.02 3.47
C ASP A 126 5.17 -11.96 4.74
N ARG A 127 6.34 -11.30 4.66
CA ARG A 127 7.23 -11.12 5.81
C ARG A 127 6.63 -10.19 6.86
N ILE A 128 5.99 -9.10 6.44
CA ILE A 128 5.36 -8.15 7.37
C ILE A 128 4.18 -8.81 8.07
N ASN A 129 3.32 -9.51 7.33
CA ASN A 129 2.19 -10.24 7.90
C ASN A 129 2.66 -11.29 8.91
N GLN A 130 3.74 -12.02 8.61
CA GLN A 130 4.31 -12.98 9.55
C GLN A 130 4.79 -12.31 10.83
N ILE A 131 5.51 -11.18 10.74
CA ILE A 131 5.94 -10.41 11.92
C ILE A 131 4.71 -9.94 12.71
N GLU A 132 3.69 -9.42 12.05
CA GLU A 132 2.46 -8.98 12.71
C GLU A 132 1.77 -10.12 13.45
N ASP A 133 1.61 -11.28 12.82
CA ASP A 133 0.96 -12.44 13.42
C ASP A 133 1.73 -12.95 14.65
N GLU A 134 3.06 -13.02 14.56
CA GLU A 134 3.92 -13.48 15.65
C GLU A 134 4.03 -12.46 16.80
N GLU A 135 4.06 -11.16 16.49
CA GLU A 135 4.24 -10.10 17.49
C GLU A 135 2.92 -9.64 18.12
N ARG A 136 1.76 -9.92 17.51
CA ARG A 136 0.45 -9.43 17.95
C ARG A 136 0.15 -9.71 19.41
N PHE A 137 0.56 -10.89 19.89
CA PHE A 137 0.35 -11.35 21.27
C PHE A 137 1.67 -11.61 22.00
N SER A 138 2.78 -11.11 21.46
CA SER A 138 4.10 -11.27 22.08
C SER A 138 4.14 -10.57 23.44
N ILE A 139 4.73 -11.27 24.41
CA ILE A 139 4.96 -10.83 25.79
C ILE A 139 6.46 -10.80 26.10
N SER A 140 7.27 -10.65 25.06
CA SER A 140 8.72 -10.58 25.13
C SER A 140 9.23 -9.43 24.28
N ARG A 141 10.47 -9.01 24.53
CA ARG A 141 11.17 -8.08 23.65
C ARG A 141 11.23 -8.67 22.23
N PRO A 142 11.14 -7.86 21.15
CA PRO A 142 11.25 -8.36 19.78
C PRO A 142 12.57 -9.09 19.58
N THR A 143 12.52 -10.22 18.87
CA THR A 143 13.71 -10.99 18.57
C THR A 143 14.60 -10.27 17.56
N GLN A 144 15.89 -10.58 17.53
CA GLN A 144 16.78 -10.02 16.51
C GLN A 144 16.32 -10.40 15.09
N THR A 145 15.80 -11.63 14.92
CA THR A 145 15.23 -12.09 13.65
C THR A 145 14.08 -11.20 13.18
N HIS A 146 13.13 -10.85 14.06
CA HIS A 146 12.03 -9.94 13.70
C HIS A 146 12.55 -8.55 13.32
N ILE A 147 13.51 -8.02 14.08
CA ILE A 147 14.11 -6.71 13.80
C ILE A 147 14.79 -6.71 12.43
N ASP A 148 15.56 -7.75 12.11
CA ASP A 148 16.27 -7.87 10.84
C ASP A 148 15.28 -8.06 9.68
N SER A 149 14.27 -8.91 9.84
CA SER A 149 13.20 -9.10 8.85
C SER A 149 12.43 -7.80 8.59
N TYR A 150 12.15 -7.02 9.63
CA TYR A 150 11.54 -5.69 9.49
C TYR A 150 12.46 -4.75 8.70
N ASN A 151 13.74 -4.66 9.05
CA ASN A 151 14.69 -3.74 8.41
C ASN A 151 14.86 -4.05 6.92
N VAL A 152 15.02 -5.33 6.56
CA VAL A 152 15.11 -5.78 5.17
C VAL A 152 13.81 -5.44 4.42
N SER A 153 12.66 -5.72 5.02
CA SER A 153 11.36 -5.45 4.39
C SER A 153 11.11 -3.96 4.20
N ALA A 154 11.49 -3.13 5.19
CA ALA A 154 11.38 -1.67 5.13
C ALA A 154 12.28 -1.08 4.02
N GLN A 155 13.52 -1.55 3.89
CA GLN A 155 14.42 -1.13 2.82
C GLN A 155 13.86 -1.49 1.45
N GLN A 156 13.48 -2.76 1.25
CA GLN A 156 12.93 -3.25 -0.01
C GLN A 156 11.64 -2.50 -0.36
N PHE A 157 10.78 -2.24 0.63
CA PHE A 157 9.57 -1.45 0.42
C PHE A 157 9.89 -0.01 -0.02
N GLY A 158 10.85 0.65 0.62
CA GLY A 158 11.27 2.01 0.26
C GLY A 158 11.72 2.10 -1.20
N GLU A 159 12.50 1.14 -1.68
CA GLU A 159 12.92 1.06 -3.08
C GLU A 159 11.73 0.92 -4.04
N GLN A 160 10.79 0.02 -3.73
CA GLN A 160 9.62 -0.23 -4.60
C GLN A 160 8.61 0.92 -4.54
N LEU A 161 8.44 1.57 -3.39
CA LEU A 161 7.59 2.75 -3.25
C LEU A 161 8.12 3.94 -4.06
N SER A 162 9.44 4.14 -4.08
CA SER A 162 10.07 5.17 -4.92
C SER A 162 9.79 4.92 -6.42
N LYS A 163 9.93 3.67 -6.87
CA LYS A 163 9.59 3.27 -8.25
C LYS A 163 8.11 3.47 -8.57
N LEU A 164 7.22 3.13 -7.63
CA LEU A 164 5.78 3.33 -7.80
C LEU A 164 5.45 4.83 -7.92
N ARG A 165 6.04 5.68 -7.07
CA ARG A 165 5.87 7.14 -7.15
C ARG A 165 6.33 7.69 -8.49
N GLN A 166 7.51 7.31 -8.97
CA GLN A 166 7.99 7.72 -10.29
C GLN A 166 7.01 7.30 -11.40
N LEU A 167 6.52 6.06 -11.34
CA LEU A 167 5.58 5.53 -12.34
C LEU A 167 4.26 6.32 -12.33
N VAL A 168 3.72 6.65 -11.16
CA VAL A 168 2.41 7.31 -11.01
C VAL A 168 2.50 8.82 -11.19
N ASP A 169 3.38 9.48 -10.44
CA ASP A 169 3.42 10.94 -10.32
C ASP A 169 4.04 11.60 -11.57
N VAL A 170 4.87 10.85 -12.32
CA VAL A 170 5.63 11.38 -13.45
C VAL A 170 5.28 10.66 -14.75
N ASP A 171 5.53 9.35 -14.82
CA ASP A 171 5.52 8.66 -16.11
C ASP A 171 4.09 8.46 -16.65
N LEU A 172 3.16 8.07 -15.79
CA LEU A 172 1.75 7.94 -16.10
C LEU A 172 1.14 9.29 -16.47
N LYS A 173 1.39 10.33 -15.67
CA LYS A 173 0.93 11.68 -15.97
C LYS A 173 1.42 12.14 -17.34
N LYS A 174 2.70 11.93 -17.65
CA LYS A 174 3.27 12.26 -18.96
C LYS A 174 2.60 11.48 -20.10
N LEU A 175 2.25 10.20 -19.89
CA LEU A 175 1.52 9.43 -20.89
C LEU A 175 0.12 10.03 -21.14
N GLU A 176 -0.61 10.37 -20.08
CA GLU A 176 -1.95 10.97 -20.19
C GLU A 176 -1.90 12.35 -20.88
N ASP A 177 -0.95 13.22 -20.49
CA ASP A 177 -0.76 14.53 -21.12
C ASP A 177 -0.41 14.40 -22.63
N ASP A 178 0.32 13.35 -23.02
CA ASP A 178 0.65 13.09 -24.43
C ASP A 178 -0.53 12.45 -25.20
N MET A 179 -1.39 11.70 -24.53
CA MET A 179 -2.65 11.18 -25.08
C MET A 179 -3.63 12.31 -25.41
N GLU A 180 -3.77 13.28 -24.51
CA GLU A 180 -4.66 14.43 -24.73
C GLU A 180 -4.21 15.26 -25.95
N LYS A 181 -2.91 15.52 -26.09
CA LYS A 181 -2.33 16.18 -27.28
C LYS A 181 -2.55 15.39 -28.58
N ALA A 182 -2.63 14.07 -28.48
CA ALA A 182 -2.92 13.19 -29.61
C ALA A 182 -4.42 13.09 -29.93
N GLY A 183 -5.28 13.78 -29.17
CA GLY A 183 -6.73 13.75 -29.36
C GLY A 183 -7.39 12.45 -28.89
N ALA A 184 -6.73 11.69 -28.00
CA ALA A 184 -7.31 10.48 -27.45
C ALA A 184 -8.51 10.81 -26.55
N PRO A 185 -9.56 9.96 -26.52
CA PRO A 185 -10.66 10.10 -25.59
C PRO A 185 -10.21 10.10 -24.13
N TRP A 186 -10.92 10.87 -23.30
CA TRP A 186 -10.68 10.96 -21.86
C TRP A 186 -10.72 9.58 -21.17
N THR A 187 -9.85 9.40 -20.17
CA THR A 187 -9.77 8.17 -19.35
C THR A 187 -9.96 8.45 -17.86
N PRO A 188 -10.54 7.52 -17.08
CA PRO A 188 -10.74 7.69 -15.65
C PRO A 188 -9.48 8.07 -14.86
N GLY A 189 -9.63 9.02 -13.95
CA GLY A 189 -8.55 9.49 -13.08
C GLY A 189 -7.68 10.61 -13.68
N HIS A 190 -7.91 10.95 -14.95
CA HIS A 190 -7.31 12.11 -15.59
C HIS A 190 -8.22 13.33 -15.42
N VAL A 191 -7.66 14.50 -15.15
CA VAL A 191 -8.42 15.77 -15.11
C VAL A 191 -8.27 16.41 -16.48
N PRO A 192 -9.36 16.62 -17.25
CA PRO A 192 -9.26 17.17 -18.59
C PRO A 192 -8.78 18.62 -18.56
N GLU A 193 -7.95 19.01 -19.51
CA GLU A 193 -7.64 20.41 -19.79
C GLU A 193 -8.60 20.96 -20.85
N TRP A 194 -9.05 22.20 -20.68
CA TRP A 194 -9.90 22.87 -21.66
C TRP A 194 -9.43 24.29 -21.90
N SER A 195 -9.22 24.64 -23.17
CA SER A 195 -9.02 26.00 -23.64
C SER A 195 -10.04 26.37 -24.72
N ASP A 196 -10.59 27.59 -24.63
CA ASP A 196 -11.46 28.21 -25.64
C ASP A 196 -10.68 28.71 -26.88
N ARG A 197 -9.48 28.16 -27.11
CA ARG A 197 -8.55 28.57 -28.16
C ARG A 197 -7.98 27.36 -28.86
#